data_AF-A0A0U1D4P0-F1
#
_entry.id   AF-A0A0U1D4P0-F1
#
_cell.length_a   1.000
_cell.length_b   1.000
_cell.length_c   1.000
_cell.angle_alpha   90.00
_cell.angle_beta   90.00
_cell.angle_gamma   90.00
#
_symmetry.space_group_name_H-M   'P 1'
#
loop_
_entity.id
_entity.type
_entity.pdbx_description
1 polymer ?
#
loop_
_entity_poly.entity_id
_entity_poly.type
_entity_poly.pdbx_seq_one_letter_code
_entity_poly.pdbx_strand_id
1 'polypeptide(L)'
;MRNTYPSDISCEKFEKIRLILESVRKKTKPRRLGLYELFCGVLYVLKSGCQWRMLPKEFPRWRNFYDYFKKWSKKTNEDRENVLEIVFKKIGWREQWSKYQNKLLHH
;
A
#
# COMPACT_ATOMS: atom_id res chain seq x y z
N MET A 1 10.64 -18.29 4.21
CA MET A 1 10.35 -17.52 2.99
C MET A 1 8.85 -17.31 2.95
N ARG A 2 8.35 -16.10 2.69
CA ARG A 2 6.90 -15.88 2.58
C ARG A 2 6.36 -16.54 1.32
N ASN A 3 5.15 -17.08 1.38
CA ASN A 3 4.45 -17.47 0.16
C ASN A 3 4.08 -16.22 -0.66
N THR A 4 4.25 -16.32 -1.99
CA THR A 4 3.84 -15.25 -2.91
C THR A 4 2.32 -15.29 -3.05
N TYR A 5 1.68 -14.15 -2.87
CA TYR A 5 0.25 -14.00 -3.04
C TYR A 5 -0.07 -13.50 -4.45
N PRO A 6 -1.23 -13.86 -5.03
CA PRO A 6 -1.69 -13.30 -6.30
C PRO A 6 -1.87 -11.76 -6.29
N SER A 7 -1.87 -11.14 -5.10
CA SER A 7 -1.87 -9.69 -4.92
C SER A 7 -0.49 -9.05 -5.06
N ASP A 8 0.58 -9.84 -5.00
CA ASP A 8 1.94 -9.33 -5.02
C ASP A 8 2.32 -8.83 -6.42
N ILE A 9 3.20 -7.83 -6.44
CA ILE A 9 3.80 -7.31 -7.67
C ILE A 9 5.25 -7.79 -7.79
N SER A 10 5.75 -7.86 -9.02
CA SER A 10 7.15 -8.16 -9.27
C SER A 10 8.06 -7.08 -8.70
N CYS A 11 9.27 -7.46 -8.30
CA CYS A 11 10.28 -6.54 -7.78
C CYS A 11 10.58 -5.41 -8.78
N GLU A 12 10.58 -5.68 -10.08
CA GLU A 12 10.78 -4.68 -11.12
C GLU A 12 9.68 -3.62 -11.16
N LYS A 13 8.41 -4.03 -11.03
CA LYS A 13 7.28 -3.10 -10.94
C LYS A 13 7.36 -2.29 -9.65
N PHE A 14 7.78 -2.92 -8.56
CA PHE A 14 7.95 -2.27 -7.28
C PHE A 14 9.05 -1.19 -7.33
N GLU A 15 10.19 -1.47 -7.97
CA GLU A 15 11.31 -0.53 -8.01
C GLU A 15 10.93 0.79 -8.71
N LYS A 16 10.07 0.72 -9.74
CA LYS A 16 9.52 1.91 -10.44
C LYS A 16 8.68 2.82 -9.54
N ILE A 17 8.03 2.27 -8.51
CA ILE A 17 7.16 3.02 -7.58
C ILE A 17 7.81 3.26 -6.22
N ARG A 18 8.94 2.60 -5.95
CA ARG A 18 9.64 2.63 -4.66
C ARG A 18 9.94 4.06 -4.22
N LEU A 19 10.56 4.85 -5.11
CA LEU A 19 10.94 6.24 -4.81
C LEU A 19 9.74 7.10 -4.41
N ILE A 20 8.58 6.87 -5.04
CA ILE A 20 7.32 7.58 -4.76
C ILE A 20 6.78 7.17 -3.38
N LEU A 21 6.85 5.89 -3.02
CA LEU A 21 6.45 5.41 -1.69
C LEU A 21 7.40 5.89 -0.59
N GLU A 22 8.67 6.14 -0.93
CA GLU A 22 9.69 6.64 0.00
C GLU A 22 9.56 8.13 0.30
N SER A 23 9.15 8.94 -0.68
CA SER A 23 9.07 10.40 -0.52
C SER A 23 8.10 10.85 0.57
N VAL A 24 7.06 10.06 0.85
CA VAL A 24 6.03 10.37 1.86
C VAL A 24 6.56 10.35 3.29
N ARG A 25 7.66 9.64 3.55
CA ARG A 25 8.16 9.45 4.91
C ARG A 25 9.42 10.27 5.16
N LYS A 26 9.34 11.20 6.11
CA LYS A 26 10.53 11.80 6.74
C LYS A 26 11.38 10.69 7.38
N LYS A 27 12.63 10.54 6.95
CA LYS A 27 13.59 9.52 7.42
C LYS A 27 14.03 9.82 8.87
N THR A 28 13.16 9.55 9.84
CA THR A 28 13.46 9.79 11.27
C THR A 28 13.95 8.54 12.01
N LYS A 29 13.67 7.34 11.49
CA LYS A 29 14.20 6.06 12.01
C LYS A 29 14.46 5.06 10.87
N PRO A 30 15.48 4.20 10.97
CA PRO A 30 15.69 3.12 10.02
C PRO A 30 14.45 2.22 9.93
N ARG A 31 14.11 1.74 8.73
CA ARG A 31 12.97 0.83 8.56
C ARG A 31 13.33 -0.54 9.10
N ARG A 32 12.51 -1.06 10.02
CA ARG A 32 12.58 -2.46 10.47
C ARG A 32 11.92 -3.44 9.50
N LEU A 33 11.04 -2.95 8.62
CA LEU A 33 10.30 -3.75 7.63
C LEU A 33 10.67 -3.32 6.22
N GLY A 34 10.80 -4.30 5.33
CA GLY A 34 11.03 -4.05 3.90
C GLY A 34 9.86 -3.24 3.32
N LEU A 35 10.17 -2.20 2.55
CA LEU A 35 9.12 -1.38 1.92
C LEU A 35 8.28 -2.20 0.94
N TYR A 36 8.92 -3.18 0.28
CA TYR A 36 8.26 -4.15 -0.59
C TYR A 36 7.21 -4.98 0.16
N GLU A 37 7.58 -5.54 1.32
CA GLU A 37 6.65 -6.33 2.13
C GLU A 37 5.48 -5.49 2.62
N LEU A 38 5.76 -4.27 3.10
CA LEU A 38 4.72 -3.32 3.51
C LEU A 38 3.74 -3.05 2.37
N PHE A 39 4.25 -2.81 1.16
CA PHE A 39 3.41 -2.54 0.00
C PHE A 39 2.60 -3.78 -0.40
N CYS A 40 3.21 -4.97 -0.40
CA CYS A 40 2.52 -6.23 -0.69
C CYS A 40 1.40 -6.54 0.32
N GLY A 41 1.62 -6.29 1.61
CA GLY A 41 0.57 -6.47 2.62
C GLY A 41 -0.58 -5.48 2.47
N VAL A 42 -0.31 -4.24 2.04
CA VAL A 42 -1.36 -3.28 1.66
C VAL A 42 -2.12 -3.78 0.43
N LEU A 43 -1.43 -4.19 -0.62
CA LEU A 43 -2.06 -4.74 -1.83
C LEU A 43 -2.93 -5.97 -1.53
N TYR A 44 -2.50 -6.83 -0.63
CA TYR A 44 -3.28 -8.00 -0.20
C TYR A 44 -4.64 -7.58 0.35
N VAL A 45 -4.68 -6.61 1.27
CA VAL A 45 -5.91 -6.08 1.87
C VAL A 45 -6.78 -5.39 0.83
N LEU A 46 -6.18 -4.61 -0.07
CA LEU A 46 -6.92 -3.90 -1.13
C LEU A 46 -7.54 -4.86 -2.14
N LYS A 47 -6.81 -5.92 -2.54
CA LYS A 47 -7.27 -6.90 -3.53
C LYS A 47 -8.31 -7.86 -2.95
N SER A 48 -8.10 -8.32 -1.71
CA SER A 48 -9.03 -9.24 -1.04
C SER A 48 -10.25 -8.51 -0.45
N GLY A 49 -10.12 -7.21 -0.15
CA GLY A 49 -11.13 -6.47 0.58
C GLY A 49 -11.31 -6.91 2.04
N CYS A 50 -10.37 -7.69 2.59
CA CYS A 50 -10.44 -8.19 3.96
C CYS A 50 -10.15 -7.10 4.99
N GLN A 51 -10.49 -7.35 6.26
CA GLN A 51 -10.09 -6.44 7.34
C GLN A 51 -8.58 -6.53 7.60
N TRP A 52 -7.96 -5.44 8.07
CA TRP A 52 -6.52 -5.41 8.43
C TRP A 52 -6.14 -6.48 9.47
N ARG A 53 -7.06 -6.89 10.35
CA ARG A 53 -6.83 -7.93 11.36
C ARG A 53 -6.78 -9.34 10.79
N MET A 54 -7.29 -9.54 9.57
CA MET A 54 -7.32 -10.82 8.85
C MET A 54 -6.06 -11.04 7.99
N LEU A 55 -5.10 -10.13 8.09
CA LEU A 55 -3.84 -10.23 7.35
C LEU A 55 -3.08 -11.50 7.81
N PRO A 56 -2.53 -12.30 6.87
CA PRO A 56 -1.89 -13.57 7.21
C PRO A 56 -0.78 -13.39 8.26
N LYS A 57 -0.64 -14.38 9.16
CA LYS A 57 0.35 -14.34 10.25
C LYS A 57 1.81 -14.30 9.77
N GLU A 58 2.05 -14.64 8.51
CA GLU A 58 3.37 -14.51 7.87
C GLU A 58 3.82 -13.06 7.75
N PHE A 59 2.86 -12.14 7.62
CA PHE A 59 3.17 -10.73 7.63
C PHE A 59 3.42 -10.26 9.07
N PRO A 60 4.33 -9.28 9.25
CA PRO A 60 4.49 -8.57 10.50
C PRO A 60 3.17 -8.00 11.07
N ARG A 61 3.25 -7.34 12.24
CA ARG A 61 2.09 -6.70 12.88
C ARG A 61 1.30 -5.82 11.89
N TRP A 62 0.02 -6.14 11.66
CA TRP A 62 -0.89 -5.43 10.75
C TRP A 62 -0.93 -3.90 10.95
N ARG A 63 -0.72 -3.44 12.19
CA ARG A 63 -0.64 -2.02 12.55
C ARG A 63 0.39 -1.25 11.72
N ASN A 64 1.53 -1.87 11.44
CA ASN A 64 2.57 -1.25 10.61
C ASN A 64 2.05 -1.00 9.18
N PHE A 65 1.31 -1.95 8.61
CA PHE A 65 0.74 -1.82 7.27
C PHE A 65 -0.31 -0.71 7.23
N TYR A 66 -1.20 -0.69 8.23
CA TYR A 66 -2.23 0.34 8.35
C TYR A 66 -1.63 1.75 8.51
N ASP A 67 -0.60 1.90 9.34
CA ASP A 67 0.08 3.19 9.52
C ASP A 67 0.71 3.71 8.23
N TYR A 68 1.28 2.82 7.41
CA TYR A 68 1.83 3.17 6.10
C TYR A 68 0.74 3.46 5.08
N PHE A 69 -0.32 2.66 5.05
CA PHE A 69 -1.50 2.92 4.22
C PHE A 69 -2.08 4.30 4.52
N LYS A 70 -2.26 4.65 5.80
CA LYS A 70 -2.77 5.96 6.21
C LYS A 70 -1.86 7.11 5.76
N LYS A 71 -0.54 6.91 5.80
CA LYS A 71 0.43 7.91 5.31
C LYS A 71 0.36 8.08 3.80
N TRP A 72 0.31 6.99 3.04
CA TRP A 72 0.24 7.03 1.58
C TRP A 72 -1.12 7.49 1.04
N SER A 73 -2.19 7.25 1.80
CA SER A 73 -3.55 7.68 1.47
C SER A 73 -3.85 9.12 1.89
N LYS A 74 -2.99 9.76 2.69
CA LYS A 74 -3.21 11.14 3.13
C LYS A 74 -3.07 12.08 1.94
N LYS A 75 -4.13 12.84 1.63
CA LYS A 75 -4.07 13.96 0.70
C LYS A 75 -3.45 15.16 1.41
N THR A 76 -2.48 15.79 0.78
CA THR A 76 -1.99 17.13 1.12
C THR A 76 -2.96 18.14 0.53
N ASN A 77 -3.22 19.26 1.23
CA ASN A 77 -4.25 20.23 0.83
C ASN A 77 -4.01 20.85 -0.55
N GLU A 78 -2.79 20.76 -1.08
CA GLU A 78 -2.39 21.29 -2.39
C GLU A 78 -2.44 20.23 -3.50
N ASP A 79 -2.46 18.94 -3.16
CA ASP A 79 -2.39 17.85 -4.12
C ASP A 79 -3.78 17.30 -4.44
N ARG A 80 -4.11 17.22 -5.74
CA ARG A 80 -5.35 16.60 -6.22
C ARG A 80 -5.36 15.08 -5.97
N GLU A 81 -4.18 14.46 -5.90
CA GLU A 81 -4.00 13.01 -5.89
C GLU A 81 -3.13 12.57 -4.71
N ASN A 82 -3.52 11.49 -4.02
CA ASN A 82 -2.66 10.91 -2.99
C ASN A 82 -1.58 10.00 -3.61
N VAL A 83 -0.58 9.64 -2.82
CA VAL A 83 0.54 8.81 -3.28
C VAL A 83 0.08 7.44 -3.77
N LEU A 84 -0.92 6.84 -3.12
CA LEU A 84 -1.49 5.58 -3.58
C LEU A 84 -2.13 5.70 -4.96
N GLU A 85 -2.85 6.78 -5.26
CA GLU A 85 -3.43 7.04 -6.57
C GLU A 85 -2.36 7.13 -7.65
N ILE A 86 -1.26 7.86 -7.39
CA ILE A 86 -0.14 7.98 -8.32
C ILE A 86 0.51 6.61 -8.58
N VAL A 87 0.73 5.84 -7.51
CA VAL A 87 1.33 4.52 -7.57
C VAL A 87 0.43 3.55 -8.33
N PHE A 88 -0.88 3.52 -8.02
CA PHE A 88 -1.84 2.64 -8.67
C PHE A 88 -2.03 2.96 -10.14
N LYS A 89 -1.95 4.23 -10.54
CA LYS A 89 -1.90 4.62 -11.95
C LYS A 89 -0.68 4.06 -12.66
N LYS A 90 0.50 4.14 -12.03
CA LYS A 90 1.76 3.63 -12.61
C LYS A 90 1.79 2.10 -12.74
N ILE A 91 1.11 1.36 -11.87
CA ILE A 91 1.05 -0.11 -11.94
C ILE A 91 -0.18 -0.66 -12.67
N GLY A 92 -1.09 0.20 -13.14
CA GLY A 92 -2.29 -0.19 -13.88
C GLY A 92 -3.47 -0.66 -13.01
N TRP A 93 -3.52 -0.28 -11.73
CA TRP A 93 -4.54 -0.70 -10.76
C TRP A 93 -5.70 0.30 -10.58
N ARG A 94 -5.95 1.14 -11.58
CA ARG A 94 -6.87 2.28 -11.50
C ARG A 94 -8.31 1.87 -11.14
N GLU A 95 -8.79 0.80 -11.75
CA GLU A 95 -10.16 0.31 -11.56
C GLU A 95 -10.37 -0.33 -10.19
N GLN A 96 -9.40 -1.13 -9.72
CA GLN A 96 -9.50 -1.74 -8.39
C GLN A 96 -9.47 -0.69 -7.27
N TRP A 97 -8.64 0.35 -7.43
CA TRP A 97 -8.57 1.44 -6.46
C TRP A 97 -9.88 2.24 -6.39
N SER A 98 -10.48 2.57 -7.53
CA SER A 98 -11.77 3.29 -7.56
C SER A 98 -12.89 2.51 -6.84
N LYS A 99 -12.97 1.18 -7.07
CA LYS A 99 -13.90 0.30 -6.35
C LYS A 99 -13.66 0.31 -4.84
N TYR A 100 -12.40 0.30 -4.41
CA TYR A 100 -12.05 0.31 -3.00
C TYR A 100 -12.38 1.65 -2.31
N GLN A 101 -12.14 2.77 -3.00
CA GLN A 101 -12.40 4.11 -2.48
C GLN A 101 -13.91 4.33 -2.25
N ASN A 102 -14.76 3.87 -3.17
CA ASN A 102 -16.21 3.90 -3.00
C ASN A 102 -16.68 3.05 -1.81
N LYS A 103 -16.05 1.90 -1.56
CA LYS A 103 -16.40 1.02 -0.43
C LYS A 103 -16.05 1.62 0.94
N LEU A 104 -15.01 2.44 1.02
CA LEU A 104 -14.56 3.06 2.28
C LEU A 104 -15.27 4.38 2.63
N LEU A 105 -15.73 5.15 1.64
CA LEU A 105 -16.32 6.48 1.85
C LEU A 105 -17.85 6.46 2.00
N HIS A 106 -18.51 5.34 1.70
CA HIS A 106 -19.97 5.21 1.72
C HIS A 106 -20.48 4.25 2.81
N HIS A 107 -19.79 4.15 3.95
CA HIS A 107 -20.22 3.38 5.12
C HIS A 107 -20.17 4.21 6.39
#